data_AF-A0A126T474-F1
#
_entry.id   AF-A0A126T474-F1
#
_cell.length_a   1.000
_cell.length_b   1.000
_cell.length_c   1.000
_cell.angle_alpha   90.00
_cell.angle_beta   90.00
_cell.angle_gamma   90.00
#
_symmetry.space_group_name_H-M   'P 1'
#
loop_
_entity.id
_entity.type
_entity.pdbx_description
1 polymer ?
#
loop_
_entity_poly.entity_id
_entity_poly.type
_entity_poly.pdbx_seq_one_letter_code
_entity_poly.pdbx_strand_id
1 'polypeptide(L)'
;MGVELKIVRELATVCVTVGELAAIETLIKGELTKPAFIEQFDKMAGTIRECYGVTAAVVLPWLEMTNETEFCNKFDADYADYKATYLGITNRPRVASEQAYLDYMLLREYKETQTAYPLLKLTFARLDEFIDKWITNDAWLAMTIENFVKMLYRFLTEVAELKQKDPTDAFAIYQALMVALRPYYILLENDWKVLEEPA
;
A
#
# COMPACT_ATOMS: atom_id res chain seq x y z
N MET A 1 0.34 -8.18 22.18
CA MET A 1 -0.84 -8.48 21.32
C MET A 1 -1.77 -7.29 21.12
N GLY A 2 -1.23 -6.10 20.86
CA GLY A 2 -2.04 -4.91 20.60
C GLY A 2 -1.53 -4.12 19.42
N VAL A 3 -0.22 -4.05 19.25
CA VAL A 3 0.45 -3.36 18.15
C VAL A 3 0.46 -4.24 16.90
N GLU A 4 0.77 -5.53 17.06
CA GLU A 4 0.89 -6.52 16.00
C GLU A 4 -0.41 -6.67 15.21
N LEU A 5 -1.54 -6.82 15.92
CA LEU A 5 -2.87 -6.91 15.31
C LEU A 5 -3.25 -5.64 14.55
N LYS A 6 -2.87 -4.47 15.08
CA LYS A 6 -3.12 -3.19 14.41
C LYS A 6 -2.29 -3.08 13.13
N ILE A 7 -1.01 -3.45 13.15
CA ILE A 7 -0.14 -3.47 11.96
C ILE A 7 -0.75 -4.37 10.89
N VAL A 8 -1.13 -5.61 11.26
CA VAL A 8 -1.76 -6.56 10.33
C VAL A 8 -3.05 -6.00 9.75
N ARG A 9 -3.90 -5.37 10.57
CA ARG A 9 -5.15 -4.75 10.11
C ARG A 9 -4.92 -3.61 9.12
N GLU A 10 -3.97 -2.72 9.39
CA GLU A 10 -3.67 -1.62 8.47
C GLU A 10 -3.15 -2.18 7.14
N LEU A 11 -2.19 -3.12 7.17
CA LEU A 11 -1.67 -3.74 5.95
C LEU A 11 -2.76 -4.49 5.17
N ALA A 12 -3.65 -5.21 5.85
CA ALA A 12 -4.79 -5.87 5.22
C ALA A 12 -5.72 -4.86 4.53
N THR A 13 -5.98 -3.71 5.16
CA THR A 13 -6.76 -2.63 4.56
C THR A 13 -6.09 -2.13 3.27
N VAL A 14 -4.78 -1.89 3.30
CA VAL A 14 -4.02 -1.51 2.08
C VAL A 14 -4.21 -2.56 0.98
N CYS A 15 -4.08 -3.85 1.30
CA CYS A 15 -4.24 -4.94 0.34
C CYS A 15 -5.65 -4.97 -0.30
N VAL A 16 -6.69 -4.77 0.49
CA VAL A 16 -8.06 -4.71 -0.03
C VAL A 16 -8.22 -3.54 -1.01
N THR A 17 -7.62 -2.39 -0.74
CA THR A 17 -7.73 -1.24 -1.64
C THR A 17 -6.97 -1.42 -2.96
N VAL A 18 -5.77 -2.03 -2.95
CA VAL A 18 -5.05 -2.30 -4.20
C VAL A 18 -5.79 -3.32 -5.06
N GLY A 19 -6.36 -4.36 -4.45
CA GLY A 19 -7.16 -5.37 -5.17
C GLY A 19 -8.42 -4.77 -5.80
N GLU A 20 -9.09 -3.83 -5.12
CA GLU A 20 -10.23 -3.11 -5.70
C GLU A 20 -9.81 -2.24 -6.89
N LEU A 21 -8.70 -1.51 -6.78
CA LEU A 21 -8.17 -0.71 -7.88
C LEU A 21 -7.80 -1.59 -9.09
N ALA A 22 -7.13 -2.73 -8.87
CA ALA A 22 -6.78 -3.68 -9.91
C ALA A 22 -8.02 -4.25 -10.63
N ALA A 23 -9.07 -4.56 -9.88
CA ALA A 23 -10.33 -5.03 -10.45
C ALA A 23 -11.03 -3.94 -11.29
N ILE A 24 -11.05 -2.70 -10.80
CA ILE A 24 -11.60 -1.54 -11.54
C ILE A 24 -10.82 -1.32 -12.84
N GLU A 25 -9.49 -1.31 -12.76
CA GLU A 25 -8.61 -1.09 -13.90
C GLU A 25 -8.79 -2.16 -14.98
N THR A 26 -8.78 -3.43 -14.59
CA THR A 26 -8.97 -4.56 -15.51
C THR A 26 -10.28 -4.42 -16.29
N LEU A 27 -11.38 -4.06 -15.60
CA LEU A 27 -12.69 -3.92 -16.23
C LEU A 27 -12.79 -2.68 -17.13
N ILE A 28 -12.19 -1.55 -16.73
CA ILE A 28 -12.19 -0.32 -17.54
C ILE A 28 -11.35 -0.51 -18.80
N LYS A 29 -10.13 -1.02 -18.67
CA LYS A 29 -9.20 -1.21 -19.80
C LYS A 29 -9.62 -2.35 -20.73
N GLY A 30 -10.35 -3.35 -20.23
CA GLY A 30 -10.91 -4.42 -21.05
C GLY A 30 -11.97 -3.93 -22.04
N GLU A 31 -12.67 -2.83 -21.71
CA GLU A 31 -13.80 -2.32 -22.51
C GLU A 31 -13.46 -1.01 -23.24
N LEU A 32 -12.55 -0.21 -22.70
CA LEU A 32 -12.15 1.08 -23.26
C LEU A 32 -10.71 1.02 -23.76
N THR A 33 -10.51 1.35 -25.03
CA THR A 33 -9.20 1.27 -25.70
C THR A 33 -8.71 2.60 -26.26
N LYS A 34 -9.45 3.69 -26.03
CA LYS A 34 -9.10 5.00 -26.58
C LYS A 34 -7.81 5.52 -25.90
N PRO A 35 -6.72 5.78 -26.65
CA PRO A 35 -5.40 6.05 -26.06
C PRO A 35 -5.39 7.20 -25.05
N ALA A 36 -6.00 8.33 -25.38
CA ALA A 36 -6.01 9.50 -24.49
C ALA A 36 -6.74 9.25 -23.15
N PHE A 37 -7.81 8.45 -23.17
CA PHE A 37 -8.51 8.08 -21.95
C PHE A 37 -7.65 7.14 -21.10
N ILE A 38 -7.04 6.14 -21.73
CA ILE A 38 -6.18 5.17 -21.05
C ILE A 38 -4.95 5.84 -20.45
N GLU A 39 -4.31 6.76 -21.16
CA GLU A 39 -3.19 7.55 -20.65
C GLU A 39 -3.58 8.35 -19.40
N GLN A 40 -4.73 9.03 -19.42
CA GLN A 40 -5.21 9.77 -18.25
C GLN A 40 -5.60 8.85 -17.09
N PHE A 41 -6.21 7.70 -17.39
CA PHE A 41 -6.53 6.69 -16.39
C PHE A 41 -5.27 6.12 -15.73
N ASP A 42 -4.26 5.79 -16.53
CA ASP A 42 -2.97 5.25 -16.09
C ASP A 42 -2.20 6.25 -15.25
N LYS A 43 -2.29 7.53 -15.60
CA LYS A 43 -1.72 8.60 -14.77
C LYS A 43 -2.35 8.63 -13.38
N MET A 44 -3.68 8.63 -13.30
CA MET A 44 -4.40 8.59 -12.02
C MET A 44 -4.07 7.32 -11.22
N ALA A 45 -4.19 6.14 -11.85
CA ALA A 45 -3.93 4.86 -11.22
C ALA A 45 -2.46 4.73 -10.78
N GLY A 46 -1.52 5.22 -11.59
CA GLY A 46 -0.09 5.28 -11.29
C GLY A 46 0.21 6.12 -10.05
N THR A 47 -0.45 7.27 -9.90
CA THR A 47 -0.30 8.10 -8.69
C THR A 47 -0.84 7.39 -7.45
N ILE A 48 -2.01 6.72 -7.54
CA ILE A 48 -2.55 5.92 -6.41
C ILE A 48 -1.59 4.77 -6.06
N ARG A 49 -1.00 4.15 -7.09
CA ARG A 49 -0.02 3.10 -6.93
C ARG A 49 1.19 3.55 -6.12
N GLU A 50 1.69 4.76 -6.27
CA GLU A 50 2.80 5.25 -5.44
C GLU A 50 2.57 5.04 -3.94
N CYS A 51 1.33 5.16 -3.45
CA CYS A 51 0.96 4.85 -2.07
C CYS A 51 1.23 3.38 -1.68
N TYR A 52 0.87 2.44 -2.55
CA TYR A 52 1.10 1.01 -2.31
C TYR A 52 2.58 0.65 -2.42
N GLY A 53 3.30 1.25 -3.37
CA GLY A 53 4.74 1.07 -3.52
C GLY A 53 5.51 1.49 -2.26
N VAL A 54 5.09 2.59 -1.60
CA VAL A 54 5.62 2.99 -0.30
C VAL A 54 5.42 1.89 0.75
N THR A 55 4.23 1.28 0.81
CA THR A 55 3.93 0.22 1.77
C THR A 55 4.80 -1.02 1.53
N ALA A 56 4.92 -1.45 0.27
CA ALA A 56 5.76 -2.59 -0.10
C ALA A 56 7.24 -2.35 0.25
N ALA A 57 7.78 -1.17 -0.08
CA ALA A 57 9.16 -0.79 0.21
C ALA A 57 9.46 -0.76 1.72
N VAL A 58 8.47 -0.38 2.55
CA VAL A 58 8.61 -0.39 4.01
C VAL A 58 8.64 -1.82 4.56
N VAL A 59 7.82 -2.72 4.03
CA VAL A 59 7.65 -4.08 4.57
C VAL A 59 8.80 -5.00 4.17
N LEU A 60 9.27 -4.90 2.92
CA LEU A 60 10.17 -5.87 2.30
C LEU A 60 11.46 -6.15 3.11
N PRO A 61 12.22 -5.15 3.59
CA PRO A 61 13.45 -5.42 4.34
C PRO A 61 13.22 -6.31 5.58
N TRP A 62 12.05 -6.17 6.21
CA TRP A 62 11.70 -6.99 7.37
C TRP A 62 11.22 -8.40 7.01
N LEU A 63 10.76 -8.63 5.79
CA LEU A 63 10.41 -9.99 5.36
C LEU A 63 11.62 -10.77 4.85
N GLU A 64 12.70 -10.09 4.50
CA GLU A 64 13.94 -10.70 4.02
C GLU A 64 14.81 -11.29 5.14
N MET A 65 14.66 -10.83 6.39
CA MET A 65 15.30 -11.46 7.54
C MET A 65 14.49 -12.69 7.98
N THR A 66 14.92 -13.85 7.51
CA THR A 66 14.17 -15.11 7.64
C THR A 66 14.61 -15.98 8.81
N ASN A 67 15.81 -15.73 9.33
CA ASN A 67 16.40 -16.52 10.40
C ASN A 67 17.12 -15.64 11.45
N GLU A 68 17.39 -16.24 12.60
CA GLU A 68 17.96 -15.55 13.76
C GLU A 68 19.36 -14.97 13.47
N THR A 69 20.16 -15.65 12.64
CA THR A 69 21.49 -15.16 12.28
C THR A 69 21.41 -13.88 11.46
N GLU A 70 20.50 -13.83 10.47
CA GLU A 70 20.23 -12.62 9.69
C GLU A 70 19.73 -11.49 10.58
N PHE A 71 18.77 -11.78 11.46
CA PHE A 71 18.23 -10.82 12.41
C PHE A 71 19.32 -10.22 13.30
N CYS A 72 20.17 -11.06 13.91
CA CYS A 72 21.25 -10.60 14.77
C CYS A 72 22.23 -9.67 14.03
N ASN A 73 22.54 -9.99 12.76
CA ASN A 73 23.53 -9.27 11.96
C ASN A 73 23.00 -8.00 11.28
N LYS A 74 21.74 -7.98 10.84
CA LYS A 74 21.19 -6.91 9.98
C LYS A 74 20.23 -5.97 10.69
N PHE A 75 19.47 -6.47 11.68
CA PHE A 75 18.36 -5.74 12.28
C PHE A 75 18.74 -4.34 12.77
N ASP A 76 19.91 -4.18 13.42
CA ASP A 76 20.29 -2.89 13.99
C ASP A 76 20.57 -1.83 12.91
N ALA A 77 21.14 -2.25 11.77
CA ALA A 77 21.40 -1.36 10.64
C ALA A 77 20.09 -0.97 9.95
N ASP A 78 19.23 -1.95 9.66
CA ASP A 78 17.94 -1.73 9.00
C ASP A 78 17.00 -0.88 9.89
N TYR A 79 17.01 -1.13 11.20
CA TYR A 79 16.27 -0.33 12.18
C TYR A 79 16.78 1.10 12.27
N ALA A 80 18.10 1.31 12.24
CA ALA A 80 18.68 2.65 12.23
C ALA A 80 18.29 3.43 10.97
N ASP A 81 18.33 2.80 9.80
CA ASP A 81 17.90 3.42 8.54
C ASP A 81 16.40 3.76 8.56
N TYR A 82 15.56 2.81 8.96
CA TYR A 82 14.12 3.04 9.06
C TYR A 82 13.78 4.14 10.07
N LYS A 83 14.43 4.15 11.23
CA LYS A 83 14.27 5.21 12.23
C LYS A 83 14.65 6.59 11.69
N ALA A 84 15.65 6.68 10.82
CA ALA A 84 16.06 7.94 10.21
C ALA A 84 15.07 8.41 9.13
N THR A 85 14.38 7.49 8.46
CA THR A 85 13.60 7.78 7.24
C THR A 85 12.08 7.70 7.43
N TYR A 86 11.55 7.06 8.48
CA TYR A 86 10.11 6.77 8.60
C TYR A 86 9.21 8.02 8.58
N LEU A 87 9.66 9.15 9.15
CA LEU A 87 8.90 10.40 9.08
C LEU A 87 8.77 10.92 7.64
N GLY A 88 9.83 10.81 6.84
CA GLY A 88 9.79 11.18 5.41
C GLY A 88 8.87 10.25 4.62
N ILE A 89 8.87 8.97 4.96
CA ILE A 89 7.99 7.95 4.37
C ILE A 89 6.51 8.30 4.60
N THR A 90 6.14 8.74 5.80
CA THR A 90 4.73 9.03 6.14
C THR A 90 4.08 10.15 5.31
N ASN A 91 4.86 11.07 4.73
CA ASN A 91 4.29 12.19 3.97
C ASN A 91 4.00 11.85 2.50
N ARG A 92 4.70 10.85 1.92
CA ARG A 92 4.59 10.53 0.48
C ARG A 92 3.17 10.09 0.07
N PRO A 93 2.47 9.21 0.81
CA PRO A 93 1.12 8.80 0.46
C PRO A 93 0.13 9.97 0.41
N ARG A 94 0.31 10.99 1.25
CA ARG A 94 -0.58 12.16 1.28
C ARG A 94 -0.46 12.99 0.00
N VAL A 95 0.77 13.27 -0.41
CA VAL A 95 1.04 14.01 -1.66
C VAL A 95 0.52 13.24 -2.88
N ALA A 96 0.72 11.92 -2.89
CA ALA A 96 0.20 11.06 -3.95
C ALA A 96 -1.34 11.05 -3.97
N SER A 97 -2.02 10.93 -2.83
CA SER A 97 -3.49 11.02 -2.77
C SER A 97 -4.02 12.35 -3.31
N GLU A 98 -3.38 13.48 -2.96
CA GLU A 98 -3.77 14.80 -3.48
C GLU A 98 -3.63 14.87 -5.00
N GLN A 99 -2.52 14.40 -5.55
CA GLN A 99 -2.28 14.38 -6.99
C GLN A 99 -3.23 13.42 -7.72
N ALA A 100 -3.52 12.24 -7.14
CA ALA A 100 -4.44 11.25 -7.70
C ALA A 100 -5.86 11.82 -7.83
N TYR A 101 -6.30 12.62 -6.86
CA TYR A 101 -7.59 13.29 -6.97
C TYR A 101 -7.65 14.30 -8.13
N LEU A 102 -6.58 15.07 -8.33
CA LEU A 102 -6.50 16.00 -9.46
C LEU A 102 -6.55 15.24 -10.80
N ASP A 103 -5.81 14.15 -10.92
CA ASP A 103 -5.82 13.32 -12.13
C ASP A 103 -7.17 12.64 -12.38
N TYR A 104 -7.88 12.26 -11.31
CA TYR A 104 -9.25 11.75 -11.40
C TYR A 104 -10.25 12.84 -11.86
N MET A 105 -10.12 14.09 -11.40
CA MET A 105 -10.97 15.19 -11.88
C MET A 105 -10.82 15.40 -13.39
N LEU A 106 -9.61 15.32 -13.92
CA LEU A 106 -9.35 15.37 -15.36
C LEU A 106 -9.93 14.14 -16.09
N LEU A 107 -9.84 12.95 -15.49
CA LEU A 107 -10.45 11.74 -16.06
C LEU A 107 -11.97 11.88 -16.25
N ARG A 108 -12.66 12.53 -15.30
CA ARG A 108 -14.13 12.73 -15.37
C ARG A 108 -14.59 13.64 -16.51
N GLU A 109 -13.69 14.42 -17.11
CA GLU A 109 -14.01 15.26 -18.27
C GLU A 109 -14.19 14.43 -19.56
N TYR A 110 -13.70 13.19 -19.57
CA TYR A 110 -13.84 12.28 -20.70
C TYR A 110 -15.26 11.72 -20.81
N LYS A 111 -15.83 11.78 -22.02
CA LYS A 111 -17.18 11.26 -22.32
C LYS A 111 -17.33 9.77 -22.02
N GLU A 112 -16.23 9.02 -22.04
CA GLU A 112 -16.16 7.59 -21.75
C GLU A 112 -16.65 7.27 -20.33
N THR A 113 -16.51 8.22 -19.38
CA THR A 113 -17.04 8.11 -18.01
C THR A 113 -18.57 8.27 -17.93
N GLN A 114 -19.20 8.84 -18.96
CA GLN A 114 -20.65 9.08 -19.05
C GLN A 114 -21.38 7.98 -19.83
N THR A 115 -20.93 6.74 -19.65
CA THR A 115 -21.43 5.59 -20.39
C THR A 115 -22.77 5.07 -19.85
N ALA A 116 -23.63 4.62 -20.75
CA ALA A 116 -24.86 3.90 -20.43
C ALA A 116 -24.66 2.38 -20.39
N TYR A 117 -23.46 1.88 -20.75
CA TYR A 117 -23.15 0.45 -20.75
C TYR A 117 -23.12 -0.07 -19.30
N PRO A 118 -23.94 -1.07 -18.92
CA PRO A 118 -24.14 -1.45 -17.52
C PRO A 118 -22.87 -1.81 -16.76
N LEU A 119 -21.96 -2.58 -17.38
CA LEU A 119 -20.70 -2.98 -16.75
C LEU A 119 -19.85 -1.76 -16.43
N LEU A 120 -19.54 -0.93 -17.42
CA LEU A 120 -18.72 0.27 -17.22
C LEU A 120 -19.40 1.27 -16.28
N LYS A 121 -20.73 1.43 -16.33
CA LYS A 121 -21.46 2.30 -15.41
C LYS A 121 -21.26 1.87 -13.96
N LEU A 122 -21.36 0.57 -13.67
CA LEU A 122 -21.12 0.03 -12.33
C LEU A 122 -19.64 0.21 -11.94
N THR A 123 -18.71 -0.04 -12.85
CA THR A 123 -17.27 0.08 -12.58
C THR A 123 -16.85 1.52 -12.32
N PHE A 124 -17.39 2.51 -13.05
CA PHE A 124 -17.14 3.93 -12.76
C PHE A 124 -17.77 4.36 -11.44
N ALA A 125 -18.96 3.86 -11.07
CA ALA A 125 -19.51 4.13 -9.75
C ALA A 125 -18.62 3.59 -8.62
N ARG A 126 -18.05 2.39 -8.80
CA ARG A 126 -17.05 1.83 -7.86
C ARG A 126 -15.78 2.68 -7.79
N LEU A 127 -15.29 3.18 -8.93
CA LEU A 127 -14.16 4.11 -8.95
C LEU A 127 -14.49 5.40 -8.20
N ASP A 128 -15.67 5.99 -8.43
CA ASP A 128 -16.11 7.20 -7.74
C ASP A 128 -16.17 6.99 -6.21
N GLU A 129 -16.74 5.88 -5.75
CA GLU A 129 -16.76 5.49 -4.33
C GLU A 129 -15.36 5.24 -3.77
N PHE A 130 -14.49 4.62 -4.57
CA PHE A 130 -13.09 4.38 -4.19
C PHE A 130 -12.35 5.70 -3.98
N ILE A 131 -12.45 6.63 -4.95
CA ILE A 131 -11.79 7.93 -4.87
C ILE A 131 -12.35 8.73 -3.70
N ASP A 132 -13.68 8.78 -3.55
CA ASP A 132 -14.34 9.51 -2.47
C ASP A 132 -13.86 9.01 -1.10
N LYS A 133 -13.88 7.69 -0.89
CA LYS A 133 -13.55 7.13 0.42
C LYS A 133 -12.05 7.11 0.71
N TRP A 134 -11.23 6.69 -0.24
CA TRP A 134 -9.83 6.34 0.02
C TRP A 134 -8.85 7.44 -0.34
N ILE A 135 -9.21 8.31 -1.29
CA ILE A 135 -8.28 9.32 -1.83
C ILE A 135 -8.64 10.72 -1.32
N THR A 136 -9.90 11.13 -1.35
CA THR A 136 -10.30 12.50 -0.97
C THR A 136 -10.71 12.63 0.49
N ASN A 137 -11.68 11.85 0.95
CA ASN A 137 -12.22 11.97 2.30
C ASN A 137 -11.14 11.63 3.33
N ASP A 138 -10.63 12.67 4.01
CA ASP A 138 -9.50 12.62 4.95
C ASP A 138 -8.24 11.88 4.44
N ALA A 139 -8.15 11.60 3.14
CA ALA A 139 -7.14 10.72 2.53
C ALA A 139 -6.93 9.41 3.32
N TRP A 140 -8.01 8.64 3.54
CA TRP A 140 -7.98 7.42 4.37
C TRP A 140 -6.86 6.44 4.00
N LEU A 141 -6.57 6.26 2.70
CA LEU A 141 -5.46 5.40 2.29
C LEU A 141 -4.12 5.91 2.84
N ALA A 142 -3.86 7.21 2.71
CA ALA A 142 -2.65 7.82 3.24
C ALA A 142 -2.59 7.70 4.76
N MET A 143 -3.70 7.92 5.48
CA MET A 143 -3.78 7.75 6.93
C MET A 143 -3.53 6.30 7.37
N THR A 144 -4.08 5.32 6.65
CA THR A 144 -3.86 3.90 6.92
C THR A 144 -2.38 3.54 6.75
N ILE A 145 -1.73 4.02 5.70
CA ILE A 145 -0.29 3.79 5.48
C ILE A 145 0.55 4.49 6.55
N GLU A 146 0.22 5.74 6.90
CA GLU A 146 0.88 6.48 7.97
C GLU A 146 0.78 5.73 9.33
N ASN A 147 -0.41 5.25 9.66
CA ASN A 147 -0.65 4.47 10.87
C ASN A 147 0.12 3.15 10.86
N PHE A 148 0.15 2.46 9.72
CA PHE A 148 0.95 1.26 9.53
C PHE A 148 2.44 1.53 9.81
N VAL A 149 3.03 2.54 9.17
CA VAL A 149 4.45 2.92 9.31
C VAL A 149 4.79 3.27 10.76
N LYS A 150 3.95 4.07 11.43
CA LYS A 150 4.14 4.46 12.84
C LYS A 150 4.06 3.26 13.79
N MET A 151 3.09 2.38 13.57
CA MET A 151 2.90 1.20 14.42
C MET A 151 4.03 0.18 14.22
N LEU A 152 4.50 0.02 12.97
CA LEU A 152 5.68 -0.78 12.67
C LEU A 152 6.93 -0.21 13.35
N TYR A 153 7.14 1.11 13.29
CA TYR A 153 8.25 1.77 13.99
C TYR A 153 8.23 1.52 15.50
N ARG A 154 7.04 1.62 16.12
CA ARG A 154 6.86 1.30 17.53
C ARG A 154 7.22 -0.16 17.82
N PHE A 155 6.69 -1.10 17.05
CA PHE A 155 7.01 -2.52 17.20
C PHE A 155 8.51 -2.80 17.09
N LEU A 156 9.16 -2.26 16.07
CA LEU A 156 10.60 -2.45 15.86
C LEU A 156 11.43 -1.83 16.99
N THR A 157 10.98 -0.73 17.58
CA THR A 157 11.61 -0.15 18.78
C THR A 157 11.52 -1.11 19.97
N GLU A 158 10.34 -1.71 20.20
CA GLU A 158 10.16 -2.71 21.25
C GLU A 158 11.06 -3.95 21.02
N VAL A 159 11.19 -4.41 19.76
CA VAL A 159 12.10 -5.49 19.37
C VAL A 159 13.57 -5.11 19.59
N ALA A 160 13.98 -3.89 19.25
CA ALA A 160 15.34 -3.40 19.46
C ALA A 160 15.74 -3.38 20.94
N GLU A 161 14.82 -2.92 21.80
CA GLU A 161 15.03 -2.92 23.26
C GLU A 161 15.11 -4.34 23.84
N LEU A 162 14.31 -5.27 23.29
CA LEU A 162 14.34 -6.67 23.72
C LEU A 162 15.62 -7.38 23.27
N LYS A 163 16.07 -7.12 22.04
CA LYS A 163 17.29 -7.72 21.46
C LYS A 163 18.54 -7.46 22.33
N GLN A 164 18.62 -6.30 22.99
CA GLN A 164 19.72 -5.98 23.90
C GLN A 164 19.78 -6.87 25.15
N LYS A 165 18.66 -7.49 25.52
CA LYS A 165 18.52 -8.34 26.71
C LYS A 165 18.51 -9.82 26.35
N ASP A 166 17.71 -10.18 25.36
CA ASP A 166 17.54 -11.54 24.86
C ASP A 166 17.30 -11.51 23.33
N PRO A 167 18.36 -11.76 22.53
CA PRO A 167 18.24 -11.80 21.07
C PRO A 167 17.31 -12.90 20.56
N THR A 168 17.21 -14.02 21.27
CA THR A 168 16.42 -15.19 20.87
C THR A 168 14.94 -14.88 20.98
N ASP A 169 14.52 -14.35 22.13
CA ASP A 169 13.14 -13.93 22.36
C ASP A 169 12.74 -12.77 21.45
N ALA A 170 13.66 -11.83 21.21
CA ALA A 170 13.45 -10.73 20.27
C ALA A 170 13.19 -11.24 18.85
N PHE A 171 13.97 -12.23 18.39
CA PHE A 171 13.77 -12.85 17.10
C PHE A 171 12.44 -13.61 17.02
N ALA A 172 12.04 -14.34 18.05
CA ALA A 172 10.77 -15.07 18.07
C ALA A 172 9.56 -14.12 17.93
N ILE A 173 9.56 -13.00 18.66
CA ILE A 173 8.50 -11.97 18.59
C ILE A 173 8.50 -11.29 17.22
N TYR A 174 9.69 -10.91 16.73
CA TYR A 174 9.86 -10.34 15.40
C TYR A 174 9.29 -11.25 14.31
N GLN A 175 9.71 -12.51 14.32
CA GLN A 175 9.33 -13.51 13.32
C GLN A 175 7.82 -13.78 13.35
N ALA A 176 7.19 -13.79 14.53
CA ALA A 176 5.75 -13.96 14.65
C ALA A 176 4.97 -12.88 13.88
N LEU A 177 5.39 -11.61 13.94
CA LEU A 177 4.78 -10.55 13.14
C LEU A 177 5.11 -10.73 11.65
N MET A 178 6.37 -11.00 11.28
CA MET A 178 6.76 -11.13 9.87
C MET A 178 6.02 -12.28 9.16
N VAL A 179 5.80 -13.39 9.85
CA VAL A 179 4.95 -14.50 9.37
C VAL A 179 3.52 -14.04 9.11
N ALA A 180 2.96 -13.20 9.99
CA ALA A 180 1.60 -12.67 9.82
C ALA A 180 1.49 -11.63 8.69
N LEU A 181 2.55 -10.86 8.40
CA LEU A 181 2.56 -9.86 7.32
C LEU A 181 2.79 -10.48 5.94
N ARG A 182 3.52 -11.60 5.86
CA ARG A 182 3.92 -12.21 4.58
C ARG A 182 2.75 -12.50 3.61
N PRO A 183 1.61 -13.07 4.03
CA PRO A 183 0.49 -13.30 3.11
C PRO A 183 -0.04 -12.01 2.48
N TYR A 184 -0.10 -10.93 3.26
CA TYR A 184 -0.57 -9.63 2.80
C TYR A 184 0.45 -8.96 1.88
N TYR A 185 1.74 -9.08 2.16
CA TYR A 185 2.78 -8.61 1.25
C TYR A 185 2.70 -9.31 -0.12
N ILE A 186 2.47 -10.63 -0.14
CA ILE A 186 2.30 -11.39 -1.39
C ILE A 186 1.06 -10.90 -2.16
N LEU A 187 -0.05 -10.64 -1.48
CA LEU A 187 -1.24 -10.06 -2.11
C LEU A 187 -0.94 -8.68 -2.71
N LEU A 188 -0.30 -7.81 -1.93
CA LEU A 188 0.12 -6.48 -2.37
C LEU A 188 1.02 -6.56 -3.60
N GLU A 189 2.01 -7.47 -3.62
CA GLU A 189 2.93 -7.68 -4.74
C GLU A 189 2.23 -8.23 -5.98
N ASN A 190 1.29 -9.18 -5.81
CA ASN A 190 0.55 -9.76 -6.94
C ASN A 190 -0.37 -8.74 -7.59
N ASP A 191 -1.17 -8.03 -6.78
CA ASP A 191 -2.08 -7.01 -7.27
C ASP A 191 -1.29 -5.83 -7.86
N TRP A 192 -0.10 -5.54 -7.32
CA TRP A 192 0.83 -4.59 -7.92
C TRP A 192 1.31 -5.01 -9.32
N LYS A 193 1.70 -6.28 -9.50
CA LYS A 193 2.15 -6.79 -10.80
C LYS A 193 1.03 -6.79 -11.85
N VAL A 194 -0.20 -7.12 -11.45
CA VAL A 194 -1.38 -7.01 -12.33
C VAL A 194 -1.57 -5.59 -12.85
N LEU A 195 -1.14 -4.58 -12.09
CA LEU A 195 -1.22 -3.17 -12.47
C LEU A 195 -0.03 -2.68 -13.33
N GLU A 196 1.09 -3.41 -13.37
CA GLU A 196 2.27 -3.08 -14.18
C GLU A 196 2.24 -3.72 -15.58
N GLU A 197 1.51 -4.81 -15.77
CA GLU A 197 1.38 -5.47 -17.07
C GLU A 197 0.40 -4.70 -17.98
N PRO A 198 0.84 -4.22 -19.16
CA PRO A 198 -0.10 -3.67 -20.15
C PRO A 198 -0.98 -4.80 -20.68
N ALA A 199 -2.30 -4.59 -20.63
CA ALA A 199 -3.29 -5.44 -21.30
C ALA A 199 -3.16 -5.39 -22.83
#